data_AF-A0AAQ3NCP4-F1
#
_entry.id   AF-A0AAQ3NCP4-F1
#
_cell.length_a   1.000
_cell.length_b   1.000
_cell.length_c   1.000
_cell.angle_alpha   90.00
_cell.angle_beta   90.00
_cell.angle_gamma   90.00
#
_symmetry.space_group_name_H-M   'P 1'
#
loop_
_entity.id
_entity.type
_entity.pdbx_description
1 polymer ?
#
loop_
_entity_poly.entity_id
_entity_poly.type
_entity_poly.pdbx_seq_one_letter_code
_entity_poly.pdbx_strand_id
1 'polypeptide(L)'
;MKSNHSLLLERDSILRMQSLVKKMAWNMLNESDTNTMLKCNKYMKNISDIGEWLETIFLANNSIKEISEDTSLNCPHLSTLLLFDNSIGYILECFFTYMNSLTTVGLSQKQNLTRLPHSLSNVRSLTFL
;
A
#
# COMPACT_ATOMS: atom_id res chain seq x y z
N MET A 1 42.32 23.43 0.33
CA MET A 1 40.92 23.57 -0.14
C MET A 1 40.33 22.16 -0.24
N LYS A 2 39.49 21.74 0.70
CA LYS A 2 38.83 20.42 0.68
C LYS A 2 37.37 20.63 0.27
N SER A 3 36.97 19.99 -0.82
CA SER A 3 35.60 19.95 -1.34
C SER A 3 34.71 19.19 -0.36
N ASN A 4 33.80 19.89 0.31
CA ASN A 4 32.71 19.26 1.05
C ASN A 4 31.55 19.00 0.08
N HIS A 5 31.63 17.85 -0.60
CA HIS A 5 30.49 17.15 -1.17
C HIS A 5 29.63 16.63 -0.01
N SER A 6 28.89 17.52 0.65
CA SER A 6 27.92 17.09 1.66
C SER A 6 26.69 16.55 0.95
N LEU A 7 26.49 15.24 1.08
CA LEU A 7 25.33 14.41 0.70
C LEU A 7 24.03 14.83 1.44
N LEU A 8 23.80 16.13 1.58
CA LEU A 8 22.55 16.71 2.04
C LEU A 8 21.71 17.11 0.81
N LEU A 9 21.51 16.18 -0.12
CA LEU A 9 20.28 16.17 -0.89
C LEU A 9 19.21 15.70 0.10
N GLU A 10 18.72 16.71 0.81
CA GLU A 10 17.74 16.72 1.89
C GLU A 10 16.72 15.61 1.72
N ARG A 11 16.36 14.94 2.82
CA ARG A 11 15.29 13.94 2.85
C ARG A 11 14.03 14.40 2.09
N ASP A 12 13.76 15.70 2.06
CA ASP A 12 12.70 16.32 1.27
C ASP A 12 12.84 16.09 -0.24
N SER A 13 14.04 16.15 -0.80
CA SER A 13 14.31 15.85 -2.22
C SER A 13 14.03 14.39 -2.55
N ILE A 14 14.39 13.46 -1.66
CA ILE A 14 14.12 12.02 -1.83
C ILE A 14 12.62 11.73 -1.69
N LEU A 15 11.95 12.31 -0.68
CA LEU A 15 10.50 12.21 -0.49
C LEU A 15 9.75 12.83 -1.68
N ARG A 16 10.26 13.93 -2.25
CA ARG A 16 9.70 14.63 -3.41
C ARG A 16 9.95 13.88 -4.73
N MET A 17 11.08 13.20 -4.89
CA MET A 17 11.30 12.27 -6.00
C MET A 17 10.41 11.03 -5.87
N GLN A 18 10.27 10.45 -4.68
CA GLN A 18 9.31 9.38 -4.45
C GLN A 18 7.87 9.83 -4.74
N SER A 19 7.48 11.05 -4.37
CA SER A 19 6.13 11.56 -4.65
C SER A 19 5.90 11.83 -6.14
N LEU A 20 6.92 12.28 -6.88
CA LEU A 20 6.85 12.44 -8.34
C LEU A 20 6.82 11.10 -9.08
N VAL A 21 7.65 10.13 -8.69
CA VAL A 21 7.62 8.77 -9.26
C VAL A 21 6.29 8.08 -8.94
N LYS A 22 5.77 8.23 -7.71
CA LYS A 22 4.43 7.76 -7.31
C LYS A 22 3.32 8.47 -8.09
N LYS A 23 3.46 9.76 -8.41
CA LYS A 23 2.50 10.52 -9.23
C LYS A 23 2.59 10.16 -10.72
N MET A 24 3.76 9.78 -11.23
CA MET A 24 3.90 9.21 -12.56
C MET A 24 3.26 7.82 -12.63
N ALA A 25 3.53 6.95 -11.65
CA ALA A 25 2.83 5.68 -11.51
C ALA A 25 1.31 5.87 -11.38
N TRP A 26 0.87 6.94 -10.69
CA TRP A 26 -0.54 7.35 -10.62
C TRP A 26 -1.11 7.63 -12.01
N ASN A 27 -0.49 8.51 -12.79
CA ASN A 27 -0.96 8.85 -14.14
C ASN A 27 -1.03 7.60 -15.04
N MET A 28 -0.02 6.73 -14.97
CA MET A 28 0.03 5.52 -15.79
C MET A 28 -1.06 4.51 -15.44
N LEU A 29 -1.38 4.34 -14.15
CA LEU A 29 -2.44 3.43 -13.69
C LEU A 29 -3.84 3.99 -13.95
N ASN A 30 -4.00 5.32 -13.90
CA ASN A 30 -5.30 5.98 -14.09
C ASN A 30 -5.69 6.13 -15.57
N GLU A 31 -4.73 6.07 -16.50
CA GLU A 31 -4.96 6.14 -17.95
C GLU A 31 -5.34 4.78 -18.57
N SER A 32 -5.04 3.67 -17.90
CA SER A 32 -5.55 2.35 -18.27
C SER A 32 -6.93 2.15 -17.64
N ASP A 33 -7.97 1.87 -18.44
CA ASP A 33 -9.36 1.52 -18.07
C ASP A 33 -9.45 0.35 -17.05
N THR A 34 -8.91 0.55 -15.86
CA THR A 34 -8.70 -0.49 -14.86
C THR A 34 -9.53 -0.13 -13.65
N ASN A 35 -10.15 -1.15 -13.04
CA ASN A 35 -10.86 -1.04 -11.77
C ASN A 35 -9.85 -0.80 -10.63
N THR A 36 -9.14 0.31 -10.69
CA THR A 36 -8.03 0.67 -9.81
C THR A 36 -8.46 1.79 -8.89
N MET A 37 -8.27 1.58 -7.58
CA MET A 37 -8.46 2.63 -6.60
C MET A 37 -7.12 3.07 -6.05
N LEU A 38 -6.88 4.38 -6.14
CA LEU A 38 -5.67 4.98 -5.61
C LEU A 38 -5.96 6.10 -4.62
N LYS A 39 -5.48 5.94 -3.38
CA LYS A 39 -5.58 6.96 -2.33
C LYS A 39 -4.20 7.30 -1.75
N CYS A 40 -3.71 8.50 -2.02
CA CYS A 40 -2.43 9.04 -1.52
C CYS A 40 -2.63 10.26 -0.62
N ASN A 41 -1.92 10.34 0.51
CA ASN A 41 -1.92 11.51 1.41
C ASN A 41 -3.33 11.92 1.87
N LYS A 42 -4.24 10.94 2.04
CA LYS A 42 -5.62 11.20 2.45
C LYS A 42 -5.81 11.12 3.96
N TYR A 43 -4.74 10.87 4.71
CA TYR A 43 -4.75 10.73 6.18
C TYR A 43 -5.79 9.70 6.67
N MET A 44 -6.02 8.65 5.88
CA MET A 44 -7.01 7.63 6.22
C MET A 44 -6.51 6.76 7.37
N LYS A 45 -7.33 6.66 8.42
CA LYS A 45 -7.00 5.83 9.58
C LYS A 45 -7.32 4.35 9.35
N ASN A 46 -8.23 4.05 8.42
CA ASN A 46 -8.74 2.74 8.10
C ASN A 46 -8.98 2.58 6.59
N ILE A 47 -9.21 1.34 6.16
CA ILE A 47 -9.31 0.94 4.75
C ILE A 47 -10.78 0.79 4.30
N SER A 48 -11.77 1.13 5.14
CA SER A 48 -13.19 1.09 4.79
C SER A 48 -13.54 2.03 3.61
N ASP A 49 -14.65 1.74 2.91
CA ASP A 49 -15.13 2.43 1.70
C ASP A 49 -14.32 2.13 0.42
N ILE A 50 -14.33 0.86 0.03
CA ILE A 50 -13.67 0.32 -1.17
C ILE A 50 -14.71 -0.46 -1.98
N GLY A 51 -14.76 -0.20 -3.29
CA GLY A 51 -15.69 -0.88 -4.19
C GLY A 51 -15.35 -2.36 -4.37
N GLU A 52 -16.39 -3.21 -4.39
CA GLU A 52 -16.25 -4.67 -4.51
C GLU A 52 -15.68 -5.13 -5.86
N TRP A 53 -15.81 -4.28 -6.88
CA TRP A 53 -15.35 -4.53 -8.26
C TRP A 53 -13.89 -4.15 -8.52
N LEU A 54 -13.15 -3.69 -7.50
CA LEU A 54 -11.77 -3.23 -7.67
C LEU A 54 -10.81 -4.41 -7.88
N GLU A 55 -9.95 -4.28 -8.88
CA GLU A 55 -8.89 -5.25 -9.21
C GLU A 55 -7.54 -4.86 -8.63
N THR A 56 -7.31 -3.56 -8.43
CA THR A 56 -6.06 -3.03 -7.87
C THR A 56 -6.35 -1.93 -6.86
N ILE A 57 -5.70 -2.02 -5.69
CA ILE A 57 -5.78 -1.00 -4.66
C ILE A 57 -4.38 -0.54 -4.29
N PHE A 58 -4.17 0.78 -4.34
CA PHE A 58 -2.94 1.42 -3.93
C PHE A 58 -3.23 2.50 -2.88
N LEU A 59 -2.80 2.26 -1.64
CA LEU A 59 -2.95 3.19 -0.53
C LEU A 59 -1.56 3.61 -0.06
N ALA A 60 -1.19 4.87 -0.30
CA ALA A 60 0.11 5.38 0.11
C ALA A 60 0.03 6.60 1.05
N ASN A 61 0.90 6.61 2.06
CA ASN A 61 1.03 7.72 3.01
C ASN A 61 -0.29 8.12 3.67
N ASN A 62 -1.02 7.14 4.23
CA ASN A 62 -2.31 7.39 4.89
C ASN A 62 -2.25 7.31 6.41
N SER A 63 -1.10 6.96 7.01
CA SER A 63 -0.99 6.73 8.46
C SER A 63 -1.89 5.59 8.97
N ILE A 64 -2.20 4.61 8.12
CA ILE A 64 -2.91 3.40 8.53
C ILE A 64 -2.01 2.63 9.50
N LYS A 65 -2.53 2.32 10.69
CA LYS A 65 -1.79 1.64 11.75
C LYS A 65 -2.21 0.19 11.95
N GLU A 66 -3.47 -0.11 11.68
CA GLU A 66 -4.08 -1.39 11.94
C GLU A 66 -5.06 -1.71 10.82
N ILE A 67 -5.14 -2.98 10.48
CA ILE A 67 -6.15 -3.54 9.58
C ILE A 67 -7.01 -4.46 10.44
N SER A 68 -8.14 -3.93 10.93
CA SER A 68 -9.08 -4.57 11.87
C SER A 68 -10.32 -5.14 11.16
N GLU A 69 -11.26 -5.71 11.92
CA GLU A 69 -12.49 -6.31 11.40
C GLU A 69 -13.34 -5.29 10.63
N ASP A 70 -13.41 -4.06 11.14
CA ASP A 70 -14.07 -2.92 10.50
C ASP A 70 -13.44 -2.50 9.16
N THR A 71 -12.29 -3.09 8.80
CA THR A 71 -11.60 -2.85 7.54
C THR A 71 -11.70 -4.00 6.56
N SER A 72 -12.39 -5.10 6.92
CA SER A 72 -12.58 -6.24 6.04
C SER A 72 -13.22 -5.80 4.72
N LEU A 73 -12.55 -6.13 3.61
CA LEU A 73 -12.98 -5.75 2.28
C LEU A 73 -13.63 -6.94 1.59
N ASN A 74 -14.85 -6.75 1.09
CA ASN A 74 -15.47 -7.71 0.19
C ASN A 74 -15.04 -7.40 -1.25
N CYS A 75 -13.80 -7.71 -1.61
CA CYS A 75 -13.26 -7.45 -2.94
C CYS A 75 -12.79 -8.76 -3.61
N PRO A 76 -13.72 -9.59 -4.12
CA PRO A 76 -13.37 -10.91 -4.67
C PRO A 76 -12.49 -10.81 -5.92
N HIS A 77 -12.57 -9.71 -6.67
CA HIS A 77 -11.79 -9.46 -7.89
C HIS A 77 -10.43 -8.81 -7.63
N LEU A 78 -10.12 -8.45 -6.38
CA LEU A 78 -8.87 -7.77 -6.06
C LEU A 78 -7.68 -8.69 -6.32
N SER A 79 -6.83 -8.29 -7.26
CA SER A 79 -5.61 -9.03 -7.63
C SER A 79 -4.35 -8.47 -6.99
N THR A 80 -4.34 -7.15 -6.71
CA THR A 80 -3.17 -6.42 -6.23
C THR A 80 -3.54 -5.44 -5.11
N LEU A 81 -2.88 -5.56 -3.96
CA LEU A 81 -3.01 -4.64 -2.82
C LEU A 81 -1.65 -4.07 -2.42
N LEU A 82 -1.50 -2.75 -2.49
CA LEU A 82 -0.24 -2.06 -2.22
C LEU A 82 -0.45 -1.02 -1.10
N LEU A 83 0.21 -1.21 0.05
CA LEU A 83 0.05 -0.40 1.28
C LEU A 83 1.35 0.32 1.64
N PHE A 84 1.71 1.33 0.85
CA PHE A 84 2.99 2.02 0.97
C PHE A 84 3.01 3.14 2.02
N ASP A 85 4.15 3.28 2.71
CA ASP A 85 4.37 4.36 3.66
C ASP A 85 3.22 4.51 4.68
N ASN A 86 2.71 3.36 5.14
CA ASN A 86 1.79 3.27 6.26
C ASN A 86 2.56 2.71 7.47
N SER A 87 1.99 2.83 8.67
CA SER A 87 2.63 2.38 9.90
C SER A 87 1.92 1.15 10.45
N ILE A 88 1.65 0.18 9.56
CA ILE A 88 0.84 -1.00 9.86
C ILE A 88 1.60 -1.89 10.85
N GLY A 89 1.13 -1.95 12.08
CA GLY A 89 1.68 -2.84 13.12
C GLY A 89 0.91 -4.14 13.27
N TYR A 90 -0.35 -4.14 12.86
CA TYR A 90 -1.26 -5.28 13.03
C TYR A 90 -2.17 -5.45 11.82
N ILE A 91 -2.33 -6.70 11.40
CA ILE A 91 -3.26 -7.14 10.37
C ILE A 91 -4.10 -8.28 10.96
N LEU A 92 -5.42 -8.16 10.88
CA LEU A 92 -6.35 -9.17 11.35
C LEU A 92 -6.26 -10.44 10.49
N GLU A 93 -6.40 -11.59 11.15
CA GLU A 93 -6.22 -12.92 10.57
C GLU A 93 -7.14 -13.21 9.39
N CYS A 94 -8.36 -12.64 9.38
CA CYS A 94 -9.37 -12.87 8.35
C CYS A 94 -9.42 -11.78 7.28
N PHE A 95 -8.54 -10.78 7.30
CA PHE A 95 -8.63 -9.63 6.41
C PHE A 95 -8.62 -10.01 4.91
N PHE A 96 -7.84 -11.03 4.54
CA PHE A 96 -7.71 -11.46 3.15
C PHE A 96 -8.70 -12.56 2.75
N THR A 97 -9.58 -13.02 3.66
CA THR A 97 -10.45 -14.19 3.44
C THR A 97 -11.36 -14.05 2.22
N TYR A 98 -11.81 -12.84 1.89
CA TYR A 98 -12.72 -12.59 0.78
C TYR A 98 -12.04 -12.09 -0.51
N MET A 99 -10.71 -12.03 -0.54
CA MET A 99 -9.92 -11.54 -1.68
C MET A 99 -9.39 -12.73 -2.50
N ASN A 100 -10.29 -13.53 -3.05
CA ASN A 100 -9.96 -14.82 -3.68
C ASN A 100 -9.01 -14.69 -4.88
N SER A 101 -9.02 -13.56 -5.57
CA SER A 101 -8.13 -13.29 -6.71
C SER A 101 -6.79 -12.67 -6.32
N LEU A 102 -6.51 -12.45 -5.03
CA LEU A 102 -5.34 -11.69 -4.60
C LEU A 102 -4.06 -12.47 -4.86
N THR A 103 -3.19 -11.92 -5.70
CA THR A 103 -1.91 -12.54 -6.08
C THR A 103 -0.72 -11.73 -5.60
N THR A 104 -0.87 -10.41 -5.44
CA THR A 104 0.22 -9.50 -5.11
C THR A 104 -0.11 -8.63 -3.91
N VAL A 105 0.76 -8.66 -2.90
CA VAL A 105 0.67 -7.79 -1.72
C VAL A 105 1.99 -7.05 -1.53
N GLY A 106 1.92 -5.73 -1.43
CA GLY A 106 3.04 -4.86 -1.12
C GLY A 106 2.85 -4.20 0.25
N LEU A 107 3.80 -4.40 1.16
CA LEU A 107 3.79 -3.80 2.49
C LEU A 107 5.01 -2.89 2.67
N SER A 108 4.89 -1.89 3.55
CA SER A 108 6.00 -1.03 3.92
C SER A 108 6.86 -1.65 5.02
N GLN A 109 8.19 -1.54 4.92
CA GLN A 109 9.15 -2.08 5.90
C GLN A 109 9.17 -1.39 7.28
N LYS A 110 8.15 -0.59 7.63
CA LYS A 110 8.18 0.18 8.87
C LYS A 110 7.92 -0.73 10.08
N GLN A 111 9.01 -1.30 10.61
CA GLN A 111 9.36 -1.89 11.93
C GLN A 111 8.30 -2.42 12.94
N ASN A 112 7.00 -2.38 12.67
CA ASN A 112 5.96 -2.68 13.65
C ASN A 112 5.13 -3.91 13.29
N LEU A 113 5.19 -4.43 12.06
CA LEU A 113 4.41 -5.60 11.67
C LEU A 113 5.01 -6.85 12.32
N THR A 114 4.33 -7.35 13.36
CA THR A 114 4.83 -8.47 14.18
C THR A 114 4.55 -9.84 13.59
N ARG A 115 3.50 -9.95 12.77
CA ARG A 115 3.05 -11.21 12.15
C ARG A 115 2.28 -10.94 10.87
N LEU A 116 2.37 -11.88 9.94
CA LEU A 116 1.50 -11.95 8.76
C LEU A 116 0.36 -12.92 9.03
N PRO A 117 -0.87 -12.61 8.60
CA PRO A 117 -2.01 -13.51 8.74
C PRO A 117 -1.90 -14.71 7.79
N HIS A 118 -2.35 -15.89 8.23
CA HIS A 118 -2.41 -17.12 7.43
C HIS A 118 -3.33 -17.00 6.22
N SER A 119 -4.33 -16.10 6.25
CA SER A 119 -5.18 -15.82 5.09
C SER A 119 -4.41 -15.29 3.86
N LEU A 120 -3.11 -14.96 3.99
CA LEU A 120 -2.22 -14.67 2.87
C LEU A 120 -1.73 -15.92 2.12
N SER A 121 -2.12 -17.13 2.51
CA SER A 121 -1.61 -18.38 1.93
C SER A 121 -1.74 -18.49 0.41
N ASN A 122 -2.71 -17.80 -0.19
CA ASN A 122 -2.97 -17.82 -1.63
C ASN A 122 -2.17 -16.75 -2.42
N VAL A 123 -1.49 -15.84 -1.72
CA VAL A 123 -0.71 -14.77 -2.33
C VAL A 123 0.57 -15.35 -2.94
N ARG A 124 0.80 -15.03 -4.22
CA ARG A 124 1.95 -15.53 -4.99
C ARG A 124 3.17 -14.63 -4.89
N SER A 125 2.94 -13.35 -4.63
CA SER A 125 3.98 -12.33 -4.55
C SER A 125 3.75 -11.45 -3.32
N LEU A 126 4.67 -11.52 -2.38
CA LEU A 126 4.72 -10.65 -1.21
C LEU A 126 6.01 -9.85 -1.25
N THR A 127 5.90 -8.52 -1.30
CA THR A 127 7.06 -7.63 -1.37
C THR A 127 7.03 -6.63 -0.21
N PHE A 128 8.18 -6.47 0.43
CA PHE A 128 8.42 -5.45 1.43
C PHE A 128 9.26 -4.32 0.81
N LEU A 129 8.77 -3.09 0.84
CA LEU A 129 9.38 -1.91 0.22
C LEU A 129 9.71 -0.81 1.25
#